data_AF-A0A965I7S4-F1
#
_entry.id   AF-A0A965I7S4-F1
#
_cell.length_a   1.000
_cell.length_b   1.000
_cell.length_c   1.000
_cell.angle_alpha   90.00
_cell.angle_beta   90.00
_cell.angle_gamma   90.00
#
_symmetry.space_group_name_H-M   'P 1'
#
loop_
_entity.id
_entity.type
_entity.pdbx_description
1 polymer ?
#
loop_
_entity_poly.entity_id
_entity_poly.type
_entity_poly.pdbx_seq_one_letter_code
_entity_poly.pdbx_strand_id
1 'polypeptide(L)'
;NAMLSVILGWPHNFAEVGRSSLEMVVKKYGRTLSDDTISEIVGGMRRLPAHADVPEALNHLKNAGFRMAAVTNSPVSVAEEQLTHAGLIQFFEKVISVEEVKTLKPDPKVYRYAAQSMGVEPSHCYLIACHPWDVAGAMAIGCRGGLIKRAGVSEIPFAMAPTVTADDLVGVATKIIEQSKKA
;
A
#
# COMPACT_ATOMS: atom_id res chain seq x y z
N ASN A 1 5.42 -12.17 -11.22
CA ASN A 1 4.06 -12.68 -10.95
C ASN A 1 3.01 -11.57 -11.00
N ALA A 2 3.01 -10.58 -10.09
CA ALA A 2 2.01 -9.49 -10.10
C ALA A 2 1.88 -8.74 -11.45
N MET A 3 3.00 -8.33 -12.06
CA MET A 3 3.00 -7.68 -13.38
C MET A 3 2.37 -8.56 -14.47
N LEU A 4 2.67 -9.86 -14.47
CA LEU A 4 2.11 -10.80 -15.44
C LEU A 4 0.60 -10.98 -15.21
N SER A 5 0.16 -11.06 -13.94
CA SER A 5 -1.26 -11.12 -13.62
C SER A 5 -2.03 -9.93 -14.19
N VAL A 6 -1.46 -8.72 -14.11
CA VAL A 6 -2.08 -7.51 -14.66
C VAL A 6 -2.05 -7.50 -16.19
N ILE A 7 -0.89 -7.73 -16.81
CA ILE A 7 -0.73 -7.63 -18.28
C ILE A 7 -1.48 -8.74 -19.02
N LEU A 8 -1.47 -9.97 -18.49
CA LEU A 8 -2.08 -11.13 -19.11
C LEU A 8 -3.51 -11.40 -18.62
N GLY A 9 -4.00 -10.63 -17.66
CA GLY A 9 -5.35 -10.78 -17.11
C GLY A 9 -5.57 -12.11 -16.38
N TRP A 10 -4.54 -12.64 -15.72
CA TRP A 10 -4.70 -13.89 -14.97
C TRP A 10 -5.59 -13.68 -13.74
N PRO A 11 -6.52 -14.60 -13.45
CA PRO A 11 -7.53 -14.46 -12.39
C PRO A 11 -6.98 -14.73 -10.98
N HIS A 12 -5.67 -14.55 -10.77
CA HIS A 12 -5.04 -14.87 -9.50
C HIS A 12 -5.17 -13.74 -8.49
N ASN A 13 -5.57 -14.07 -7.26
CA ASN A 13 -5.55 -13.11 -6.17
C ASN A 13 -4.12 -12.88 -5.64
N PHE A 14 -3.93 -11.86 -4.82
CA PHE A 14 -2.60 -11.48 -4.36
C PHE A 14 -1.96 -12.52 -3.41
N ALA A 15 -2.76 -13.30 -2.68
CA ALA A 15 -2.25 -14.38 -1.84
C ALA A 15 -1.67 -15.53 -2.68
N GLU A 16 -2.32 -15.88 -3.79
CA GLU A 16 -1.83 -16.86 -4.77
C GLU A 16 -0.55 -16.38 -5.45
N VAL A 17 -0.50 -15.10 -5.84
CA VAL A 17 0.70 -14.47 -6.38
C VAL A 17 1.86 -14.51 -5.36
N GLY A 18 1.57 -14.25 -4.09
CA GLY A 18 2.53 -14.33 -2.99
C GLY A 18 3.05 -15.76 -2.78
N ARG A 19 2.14 -16.74 -2.70
CA ARG A 19 2.49 -18.16 -2.58
C ARG A 19 3.38 -18.63 -3.73
N SER A 20 2.98 -18.36 -4.97
CA SER A 20 3.77 -18.72 -6.16
C SER A 20 5.16 -18.07 -6.14
N SER A 21 5.25 -16.82 -5.67
CA SER A 21 6.54 -16.12 -5.54
C SER A 21 7.43 -16.77 -4.47
N LEU A 22 6.86 -17.22 -3.35
CA LEU A 22 7.59 -17.96 -2.32
C LEU A 22 8.10 -19.31 -2.87
N GLU A 23 7.26 -20.07 -3.56
CA GLU A 23 7.63 -21.35 -4.18
C GLU A 23 8.78 -21.18 -5.19
N MET A 24 8.76 -20.11 -5.99
CA MET A 24 9.87 -19.77 -6.90
C MET A 24 11.18 -19.52 -6.14
N VAL A 25 11.12 -18.80 -5.01
CA VAL A 25 12.30 -18.52 -4.17
C VAL A 25 12.84 -19.80 -3.53
N VAL A 26 11.95 -20.62 -2.95
CA VAL A 26 12.30 -21.92 -2.35
C VAL A 26 13.02 -22.81 -3.37
N LYS A 27 12.46 -22.92 -4.58
CA LYS A 27 13.07 -23.67 -5.69
C LYS A 27 14.42 -23.09 -6.13
N LYS A 28 14.52 -21.76 -6.25
CA LYS A 28 15.77 -21.07 -6.64
C LYS A 28 16.94 -21.41 -5.71
N TYR A 29 16.66 -21.59 -4.41
CA TYR A 29 17.68 -21.92 -3.42
C TYR A 29 17.81 -23.43 -3.15
N GLY A 30 17.22 -24.29 -3.99
CA GLY A 30 17.30 -25.74 -3.85
C GLY A 30 16.71 -26.26 -2.53
N ARG A 31 15.74 -25.56 -1.96
CA ARG A 31 15.05 -25.94 -0.73
C ARG A 31 13.73 -26.64 -1.06
N THR A 32 13.22 -27.37 -0.08
CA THR A 32 11.88 -27.94 -0.09
C THR A 32 11.20 -27.51 1.21
N LEU A 33 9.99 -27.00 1.11
CA LEU A 33 9.13 -26.69 2.26
C LEU A 33 7.86 -27.54 2.15
N SER A 34 7.27 -27.92 3.28
CA SER A 34 5.94 -28.53 3.28
C SER A 34 4.88 -27.49 2.94
N ASP A 35 3.72 -27.95 2.49
CA ASP A 35 2.56 -27.08 2.24
C ASP A 35 2.11 -26.34 3.49
N ASP A 36 2.23 -26.96 4.67
CA ASP A 36 1.93 -26.35 5.96
C ASP A 36 2.87 -25.18 6.24
N THR A 37 4.18 -25.35 6.04
CA THR A 37 5.17 -24.27 6.24
C THR A 37 4.96 -23.13 5.25
N ILE A 38 4.66 -23.43 3.97
CA ILE A 38 4.31 -22.40 2.98
C ILE A 38 3.08 -21.62 3.43
N SER A 39 2.04 -22.33 3.89
CA SER A 39 0.80 -21.72 4.36
C SER A 39 1.01 -20.88 5.62
N GLU A 40 1.88 -21.30 6.53
CA GLU A 40 2.27 -20.54 7.71
C GLU A 40 3.00 -19.24 7.34
N ILE A 41 3.99 -19.30 6.43
CA ILE A 41 4.75 -18.13 5.98
C ILE A 41 3.82 -17.12 5.29
N VAL A 42 3.00 -17.58 4.35
CA VAL A 42 2.03 -16.72 3.63
C VAL A 42 0.99 -16.16 4.61
N GLY A 43 0.51 -16.99 5.55
CA GLY A 43 -0.43 -16.58 6.59
C GLY A 43 0.14 -15.58 7.59
N GLY A 44 1.46 -15.55 7.77
CA GLY A 44 2.17 -14.59 8.61
C GLY A 44 1.91 -13.13 8.24
N MET A 45 1.57 -12.84 6.97
CA MET A 45 1.23 -11.49 6.51
C MET A 45 0.08 -10.85 7.31
N ARG A 46 -0.88 -11.64 7.79
CA ARG A 46 -2.03 -11.18 8.61
C ARG A 46 -1.63 -10.67 10.00
N ARG A 47 -0.42 -11.00 10.47
CA ARG A 47 0.03 -10.76 11.84
C ARG A 47 1.30 -9.91 11.88
N LEU A 48 1.58 -9.18 10.81
CA LEU A 48 2.72 -8.27 10.79
C LEU A 48 2.44 -7.09 11.74
N PRO A 49 3.39 -6.74 12.63
CA PRO A 49 3.25 -5.57 13.48
C PRO A 49 3.38 -4.27 12.67
N ALA A 50 2.79 -3.19 13.17
CA ALA A 50 3.04 -1.86 12.64
C ALA A 50 4.50 -1.44 12.89
N HIS A 51 5.06 -0.62 12.00
CA HIS A 51 6.27 0.12 12.31
C HIS A 51 5.98 1.13 13.45
N ALA A 52 6.97 1.36 14.31
CA ALA A 52 6.81 2.12 15.57
C ALA A 52 6.32 3.56 15.37
N ASP A 53 6.65 4.18 14.24
CA ASP A 53 6.28 5.56 13.89
C ASP A 53 4.85 5.69 13.33
N VAL A 54 4.21 4.58 12.96
CA VAL A 54 2.92 4.60 12.26
C VAL A 54 1.77 5.11 13.14
N PRO A 55 1.57 4.65 14.39
CA PRO A 55 0.48 5.14 15.23
C PRO A 55 0.54 6.65 15.48
N GLU A 56 1.74 7.20 15.69
CA GLU A 56 1.96 8.64 15.88
C GLU A 56 1.57 9.41 14.62
N ALA A 57 2.09 9.01 13.46
CA ALA A 57 1.83 9.70 12.22
C ALA A 57 0.34 9.68 11.81
N LEU A 58 -0.36 8.56 12.02
CA LEU A 58 -1.79 8.48 11.76
C LEU A 58 -2.60 9.38 12.72
N ASN A 59 -2.17 9.51 13.98
CA ASN A 59 -2.76 10.48 14.90
C ASN A 59 -2.54 11.92 14.42
N HIS A 60 -1.34 12.27 13.94
CA HIS A 60 -1.08 13.61 13.40
C HIS A 60 -2.00 13.94 12.22
N LEU A 61 -2.14 13.02 11.27
CA LEU A 61 -3.03 13.20 10.12
C LEU A 61 -4.50 13.33 10.55
N LYS A 62 -4.96 12.46 11.46
CA LYS A 62 -6.33 12.51 12.00
C LYS A 62 -6.61 13.83 12.72
N ASN A 63 -5.70 14.27 13.58
CA ASN A 63 -5.84 15.52 14.35
C ASN A 63 -5.78 16.77 13.45
N ALA A 64 -5.11 16.68 12.31
CA ALA A 64 -5.10 17.71 11.29
C ALA A 64 -6.35 17.68 10.37
N GLY A 65 -7.30 16.78 10.61
CA GLY A 65 -8.56 16.69 9.88
C GLY A 65 -8.51 15.86 8.59
N PHE A 66 -7.44 15.09 8.34
CA PHE A 66 -7.37 14.22 7.18
C PHE A 66 -8.25 12.98 7.37
N ARG A 67 -9.04 12.71 6.33
CA ARG A 67 -9.73 11.43 6.12
C ARG A 67 -8.74 10.40 5.59
N MET A 68 -8.84 9.16 6.03
CA MET A 68 -7.87 8.12 5.67
C MET A 68 -8.55 6.83 5.23
N ALA A 69 -7.97 6.18 4.22
CA ALA A 69 -8.33 4.85 3.76
C ALA A 69 -7.07 4.01 3.54
N ALA A 70 -7.15 2.72 3.81
CA ALA A 70 -6.08 1.77 3.51
C ALA A 70 -6.35 1.13 2.14
N VAL A 71 -5.45 1.30 1.17
CA VAL A 71 -5.59 0.71 -0.17
C VAL A 71 -4.56 -0.39 -0.34
N THR A 72 -4.99 -1.62 -0.66
CA THR A 72 -4.14 -2.81 -0.65
C THR A 72 -4.37 -3.72 -1.86
N ASN A 73 -3.33 -4.45 -2.28
CA ASN A 73 -3.48 -5.56 -3.22
C ASN A 73 -4.08 -6.82 -2.57
N SER A 74 -4.02 -6.93 -1.24
CA SER A 74 -4.56 -8.07 -0.50
C SER A 74 -6.09 -8.05 -0.44
N PRO A 75 -6.75 -9.21 -0.24
CA PRO A 75 -8.18 -9.26 0.05
C PRO A 75 -8.56 -8.39 1.24
N VAL A 76 -9.77 -7.81 1.23
CA VAL A 76 -10.25 -6.91 2.31
C VAL A 76 -10.14 -7.59 3.68
N SER A 77 -10.60 -8.83 3.78
CA SER A 77 -10.56 -9.60 5.04
C SER A 77 -9.16 -9.76 5.61
N VAL A 78 -8.16 -9.98 4.75
CA VAL A 78 -6.75 -10.11 5.16
C VAL A 78 -6.21 -8.77 5.66
N ALA A 79 -6.55 -7.68 4.99
CA ALA A 79 -6.08 -6.35 5.37
C ALA A 79 -6.76 -5.82 6.64
N GLU A 80 -8.06 -6.07 6.82
CA GLU A 80 -8.77 -5.73 8.05
C GLU A 80 -8.22 -6.51 9.24
N GLU A 81 -7.97 -7.82 9.08
CA GLU A 81 -7.34 -8.64 10.13
C GLU A 81 -5.95 -8.12 10.49
N GLN A 82 -5.14 -7.78 9.49
CA GLN A 82 -3.80 -7.21 9.69
C GLN A 82 -3.84 -5.86 10.42
N LEU A 83 -4.70 -4.95 9.99
CA LEU A 83 -4.85 -3.62 10.61
C LEU A 83 -5.41 -3.73 12.03
N THR A 84 -6.32 -4.68 12.27
CA THR A 84 -6.87 -4.95 13.61
C THR A 84 -5.80 -5.51 14.53
N HIS A 85 -5.02 -6.50 14.06
CA HIS A 85 -3.90 -7.06 14.81
C HIS A 85 -2.86 -5.99 15.17
N ALA A 86 -2.57 -5.07 14.24
CA ALA A 86 -1.65 -3.96 14.44
C ALA A 86 -2.22 -2.81 15.30
N GLY A 87 -3.51 -2.85 15.68
CA GLY A 87 -4.17 -1.80 16.44
C GLY A 87 -4.33 -0.49 15.68
N LEU A 88 -4.50 -0.56 14.35
CA LEU A 88 -4.56 0.59 13.44
C LEU A 88 -5.90 0.77 12.71
N ILE A 89 -6.79 -0.23 12.75
CA ILE A 89 -8.03 -0.22 11.96
C ILE A 89 -8.90 1.03 12.20
N GLN A 90 -8.90 1.56 13.43
CA GLN A 90 -9.66 2.73 13.85
C GLN A 90 -9.22 4.07 13.22
N PHE A 91 -8.08 4.10 12.52
CA PHE A 91 -7.64 5.29 11.78
C PHE A 91 -8.27 5.38 10.40
N PHE A 92 -8.78 4.29 9.85
CA PHE A 92 -9.24 4.22 8.46
C PHE A 92 -10.76 4.18 8.39
N GLU A 93 -11.35 5.07 7.58
CA GLU A 93 -12.78 5.03 7.28
C GLU A 93 -13.14 3.85 6.38
N LYS A 94 -12.19 3.42 5.53
CA LYS A 94 -12.35 2.34 4.57
C LYS A 94 -11.06 1.54 4.41
N VAL A 95 -11.22 0.23 4.25
CA VAL A 95 -10.19 -0.67 3.70
C VAL A 95 -10.63 -1.03 2.29
N ILE A 96 -9.78 -0.72 1.31
CA ILE A 96 -10.08 -0.82 -0.12
C ILE A 96 -9.12 -1.85 -0.73
N SER A 97 -9.70 -2.93 -1.26
CA SER A 97 -8.96 -3.98 -1.96
C SER A 97 -9.03 -3.76 -3.47
N VAL A 98 -7.96 -4.14 -4.16
CA VAL A 98 -7.96 -4.17 -5.62
C VAL A 98 -8.85 -5.27 -6.23
N GLU A 99 -9.32 -6.23 -5.43
CA GLU A 99 -10.22 -7.30 -5.90
C GLU A 99 -11.50 -6.74 -6.53
N GLU A 100 -12.02 -5.63 -5.99
CA GLU A 100 -13.20 -4.93 -6.51
C GLU A 100 -12.95 -4.34 -7.91
N VAL A 101 -11.69 -4.05 -8.23
CA VAL A 101 -11.24 -3.44 -9.49
C VAL A 101 -10.73 -4.50 -10.48
N LYS A 102 -10.55 -5.76 -10.03
CA LYS A 102 -10.04 -6.90 -10.82
C LYS A 102 -8.72 -6.61 -11.54
N THR A 103 -7.84 -5.86 -10.89
CA THR A 103 -6.47 -5.55 -11.34
C THR A 103 -5.58 -5.40 -10.10
N LEU A 104 -4.30 -5.07 -10.24
CA LEU A 104 -3.40 -4.78 -9.11
C LEU A 104 -2.81 -3.38 -9.28
N LYS A 105 -2.36 -2.77 -8.19
CA LYS A 105 -1.48 -1.60 -8.26
C LYS A 105 -0.23 -1.95 -9.10
N PRO A 106 0.32 -1.03 -9.91
CA PRO A 106 -0.03 0.40 -10.01
C PRO A 106 -1.02 0.75 -11.13
N ASP A 107 -1.98 -0.12 -11.49
CA ASP A 107 -3.00 0.23 -12.47
C ASP A 107 -3.80 1.48 -12.01
N PRO A 108 -3.84 2.56 -12.83
CA PRO A 108 -4.61 3.78 -12.56
C PRO A 108 -6.05 3.58 -12.10
N LYS A 109 -6.70 2.47 -12.51
CA LYS A 109 -8.06 2.13 -12.09
C LYS A 109 -8.18 1.95 -10.58
N VAL A 110 -7.14 1.42 -9.92
CA VAL A 110 -7.15 1.19 -8.47
C VAL A 110 -7.27 2.51 -7.72
N TYR A 111 -6.46 3.50 -8.10
CA TYR A 111 -6.44 4.80 -7.41
C TYR A 111 -7.69 5.62 -7.69
N ARG A 112 -8.21 5.56 -8.93
CA ARG A 112 -9.50 6.18 -9.27
C ARG A 112 -10.64 5.59 -8.45
N TYR A 113 -10.68 4.26 -8.33
CA TYR A 113 -11.65 3.59 -7.50
C TYR A 113 -11.52 3.99 -6.02
N ALA A 114 -10.30 4.05 -5.48
CA ALA A 114 -10.08 4.49 -4.11
C ALA A 114 -10.57 5.93 -3.85
N ALA A 115 -10.28 6.86 -4.75
CA ALA A 115 -10.74 8.25 -4.66
C ALA A 115 -12.29 8.34 -4.75
N GLN A 116 -12.88 7.64 -5.72
CA GLN A 116 -14.34 7.53 -5.87
C GLN A 116 -15.01 6.95 -4.61
N SER A 117 -14.44 5.88 -4.05
CA SER A 117 -14.93 5.24 -2.83
C SER A 117 -14.88 6.18 -1.61
N MET A 118 -13.98 7.15 -1.60
CA MET A 118 -13.90 8.19 -0.56
C MET A 118 -14.73 9.44 -0.89
N GLY A 119 -15.31 9.52 -2.09
CA GLY A 119 -16.12 10.64 -2.55
C GLY A 119 -15.31 11.91 -2.80
N VAL A 120 -14.06 11.77 -3.25
CA VAL A 120 -13.13 12.88 -3.47
C VAL A 120 -12.47 12.79 -4.84
N GLU A 121 -12.07 13.92 -5.39
CA GLU A 121 -11.26 13.96 -6.62
C GLU A 121 -9.81 13.49 -6.34
N PRO A 122 -9.14 12.83 -7.30
CA PRO A 122 -7.74 12.44 -7.17
C PRO A 122 -6.82 13.60 -6.74
N SER A 123 -7.05 14.81 -7.25
CA SER A 123 -6.30 16.02 -6.90
C SER A 123 -6.40 16.44 -5.43
N HIS A 124 -7.36 15.89 -4.67
CA HIS A 124 -7.50 16.10 -3.23
C HIS A 124 -6.94 14.93 -2.40
N CYS A 125 -6.33 13.94 -3.05
CA CYS A 125 -5.78 12.76 -2.38
C CYS A 125 -4.26 12.85 -2.27
N TYR A 126 -3.73 12.31 -1.16
CA TYR A 126 -2.35 11.85 -1.08
C TYR A 126 -2.33 10.32 -1.12
N LEU A 127 -1.50 9.72 -1.98
CA LEU A 127 -1.09 8.33 -1.81
C LEU A 127 0.24 8.30 -1.06
N ILE A 128 0.25 7.63 0.10
CA ILE A 128 1.45 7.45 0.92
C ILE A 128 1.91 5.99 0.85
N ALA A 129 3.17 5.75 0.47
CA ALA A 129 3.74 4.41 0.44
C ALA A 129 5.27 4.41 0.63
N CYS A 130 5.84 3.27 0.98
CA CYS A 130 7.28 2.99 0.86
C CYS A 130 7.66 2.34 -0.48
N HIS A 131 6.71 2.29 -1.43
CA HIS A 131 6.89 1.73 -2.76
C HIS A 131 6.83 2.86 -3.79
N PRO A 132 7.95 3.23 -4.45
CA PRO A 132 7.97 4.36 -5.37
C PRO A 132 7.07 4.12 -6.60
N TRP A 133 6.90 2.86 -7.01
CA TRP A 133 5.98 2.49 -8.09
C TRP A 133 4.51 2.69 -7.72
N ASP A 134 4.15 2.54 -6.44
CA ASP A 134 2.78 2.76 -5.95
C ASP A 134 2.48 4.27 -5.98
N VAL A 135 3.41 5.08 -5.42
CA VAL A 135 3.36 6.54 -5.47
C VAL A 135 3.22 7.05 -6.90
N ALA A 136 4.08 6.58 -7.82
CA ALA A 136 4.03 6.97 -9.22
C ALA A 136 2.69 6.62 -9.88
N GLY A 137 2.11 5.44 -9.57
CA GLY A 137 0.82 5.00 -10.10
C GLY A 137 -0.33 5.94 -9.74
N ALA A 138 -0.40 6.40 -8.49
CA ALA A 138 -1.41 7.37 -8.08
C ALA A 138 -1.15 8.77 -8.64
N MET A 139 0.11 9.21 -8.70
CA MET A 139 0.44 10.52 -9.27
C MET A 139 0.10 10.62 -10.75
N ALA A 140 0.13 9.50 -11.48
CA ALA A 140 -0.30 9.44 -12.89
C ALA A 140 -1.77 9.81 -13.11
N ILE A 141 -2.62 9.78 -12.06
CA ILE A 141 -4.03 10.21 -12.13
C ILE A 141 -4.29 11.55 -11.44
N GLY A 142 -3.26 12.26 -11.01
CA GLY A 142 -3.37 13.56 -10.36
C GLY A 142 -3.38 13.54 -8.83
N CYS A 143 -3.20 12.39 -8.18
CA CYS A 143 -2.96 12.36 -6.73
C CYS A 143 -1.63 13.04 -6.39
N ARG A 144 -1.53 13.58 -5.17
CA ARG A 144 -0.23 13.93 -4.58
C ARG A 144 0.44 12.66 -4.04
N GLY A 145 1.77 12.66 -4.03
CA GLY A 145 2.57 11.49 -3.63
C GLY A 145 3.36 11.73 -2.35
N GLY A 146 3.24 10.84 -1.38
CA GLY A 146 4.08 10.79 -0.18
C GLY A 146 4.95 9.54 -0.16
N LEU A 147 6.26 9.69 -0.34
CA LEU A 147 7.19 8.55 -0.29
C LEU A 147 7.88 8.45 1.07
N ILE A 148 7.77 7.27 1.68
CA ILE A 148 8.50 6.91 2.89
C ILE A 148 9.79 6.18 2.48
N LYS A 149 10.95 6.79 2.72
CA LYS A 149 12.28 6.25 2.39
C LYS A 149 12.76 5.26 3.45
N ARG A 150 11.99 4.18 3.64
CA ARG A 150 12.41 3.03 4.46
C ARG A 150 13.69 2.41 3.89
N ALA A 151 14.39 1.60 4.70
CA ALA A 151 15.63 0.95 4.27
C ALA A 151 15.46 0.21 2.93
N GLY A 152 16.35 0.51 1.98
CA GLY A 152 16.33 -0.07 0.63
C GLY A 152 15.36 0.59 -0.36
N VAL A 153 14.60 1.61 0.05
CA VAL A 153 13.70 2.37 -0.83
C VAL A 153 14.46 3.52 -1.47
N SER A 154 14.34 3.65 -2.79
CA SER A 154 14.87 4.77 -3.57
C SER A 154 13.80 5.30 -4.51
N GLU A 155 13.92 6.56 -4.91
CA GLU A 155 13.07 7.14 -5.94
C GLU A 155 13.35 6.52 -7.31
N ILE A 156 12.38 6.63 -8.23
CA ILE A 156 12.54 6.18 -9.62
C ILE A 156 12.99 7.39 -10.44
N PRO A 157 14.24 7.44 -10.97
CA PRO A 157 14.79 8.66 -11.56
C PRO A 157 14.02 9.23 -12.77
N PHE A 158 13.32 8.37 -13.52
CA PHE A 158 12.53 8.80 -14.68
C PHE A 158 11.06 9.09 -14.34
N ALA A 159 10.61 8.78 -13.12
CA ALA A 159 9.24 9.04 -12.70
C ALA A 159 9.10 10.49 -12.22
N MET A 160 7.85 10.96 -12.13
CA MET A 160 7.56 12.22 -11.45
C MET A 160 8.00 12.12 -9.99
N ALA A 161 8.72 13.13 -9.51
CA ALA A 161 9.16 13.20 -8.12
C ALA A 161 7.96 13.24 -7.16
N PRO A 162 7.96 12.50 -6.04
CA PRO A 162 6.90 12.58 -5.03
C PRO A 162 6.71 14.01 -4.51
N THR A 163 5.47 14.37 -4.21
CA THR A 163 5.12 15.69 -3.64
C THR A 163 5.82 15.93 -2.29
N VAL A 164 5.94 14.88 -1.48
CA VAL A 164 6.71 14.88 -0.23
C VAL A 164 7.47 13.58 -0.07
N THR A 165 8.63 13.68 0.57
CA THR A 165 9.49 12.53 0.91
C THR A 165 10.06 12.70 2.31
N ALA A 166 10.08 11.63 3.11
CA ALA A 166 10.79 11.60 4.39
C ALA A 166 11.26 10.17 4.72
N ASP A 167 12.05 9.98 5.76
CA ASP A 167 12.62 8.67 6.10
C ASP A 167 11.63 7.77 6.86
N ASP A 168 10.59 8.37 7.44
CA ASP A 168 9.52 7.72 8.20
C ASP A 168 8.15 8.33 7.88
N LEU A 169 7.08 7.73 8.43
CA LEU A 169 5.71 8.19 8.18
C LEU A 169 5.41 9.48 8.93
N VAL A 170 6.03 9.72 10.09
CA VAL A 170 5.87 10.98 10.86
C VAL A 170 6.37 12.16 10.03
N GLY A 171 7.55 12.06 9.42
CA GLY A 171 8.10 13.10 8.57
C GLY A 171 7.26 13.35 7.31
N VAL A 172 6.70 12.29 6.70
CA VAL A 172 5.75 12.46 5.59
C VAL A 172 4.48 13.18 6.06
N ALA A 173 3.89 12.75 7.18
CA ALA A 173 2.68 13.34 7.73
C ALA A 173 2.87 14.83 8.07
N THR A 174 3.97 15.19 8.73
CA THR A 174 4.32 16.58 9.06
C THR A 174 4.38 17.45 7.80
N LYS A 175 5.08 16.97 6.74
CA LYS A 175 5.19 17.72 5.47
C LYS A 175 3.85 17.87 4.76
N ILE A 176 2.98 16.86 4.81
CA ILE A 176 1.61 16.94 4.26
C ILE A 176 0.81 18.03 4.98
N ILE A 177 0.84 18.03 6.31
CA ILE A 177 0.13 19.01 7.16
C ILE A 177 0.66 20.44 6.92
N GLU A 178 1.96 20.60 6.74
CA GLU A 178 2.56 21.90 6.43
C GLU A 178 2.14 22.42 5.04
N GLN A 179 2.05 21.52 4.04
CA GLN A 179 1.60 21.90 2.70
C GLN A 179 0.11 22.25 2.68
N SER A 180 -0.74 21.55 3.44
CA SER A 180 -2.18 21.83 3.46
C SER A 180 -2.55 23.16 4.11
N LYS A 181 -1.68 23.71 4.97
CA LYS A 181 -1.85 25.05 5.55
C LYS A 181 -1.50 26.18 4.59
N LYS A 182 -0.82 25.88 3.48
CA LYS A 182 -0.36 26.87 2.48
C LYS A 182 -1.28 26.96 1.26
N ALA A 183 -2.22 26.03 1.11
CA ALA A 183 -3.20 25.97 0.04
C ALA A 183 -4.51 26.63 0.48
#